data_AF-A0A1F2WIL4-F1
#
_entry.id   AF-A0A1F2WIL4-F1
#
_cell.length_a   1.000
_cell.length_b   1.000
_cell.length_c   1.000
_cell.angle_alpha   90.00
_cell.angle_beta   90.00
_cell.angle_gamma   90.00
#
_symmetry.space_group_name_H-M   'P 1'
#
loop_
_entity.id
_entity.type
_entity.pdbx_description
1 polymer ?
#
loop_
_entity_poly.entity_id
_entity_poly.type
_entity_poly.pdbx_seq_one_letter_code
_entity_poly.pdbx_strand_id
1 'polypeptide(L)'
;MGDLSGKSVALKANFNSADPFPASTHPDTLRAIVTLLQEAGAREITLAERSGMGDTRDNLERLGIFALSEKLGFKVVVLDEEPEDRWAHIGRGGTHWLRGSSIGWSCTRRGKHWGWPRS
;
A
#
# COMPACT_ATOMS: atom_id res chain seq x y z
N MET A 1 -10.29 -11.01 -12.75
CA MET A 1 -9.77 -10.83 -11.38
C MET A 1 -10.48 -11.86 -10.50
N GLY A 2 -9.84 -12.38 -9.45
CA GLY A 2 -10.57 -13.19 -8.44
C GLY A 2 -11.55 -12.33 -7.65
N ASP A 3 -12.52 -12.94 -6.98
CA ASP A 3 -13.47 -12.23 -6.11
C ASP A 3 -12.75 -11.62 -4.88
N LEU A 4 -12.82 -10.29 -4.78
CA LEU A 4 -12.26 -9.51 -3.68
C LEU A 4 -13.35 -8.91 -2.78
N SER A 5 -14.62 -9.34 -2.93
CA SER A 5 -15.75 -8.87 -2.15
C SER A 5 -15.45 -8.84 -0.66
N GLY A 6 -15.56 -7.64 -0.07
CA GLY A 6 -15.35 -7.42 1.36
C GLY A 6 -13.89 -7.42 1.83
N LYS A 7 -12.91 -7.69 0.96
CA LYS A 7 -11.49 -7.72 1.30
C LYS A 7 -10.89 -6.31 1.32
N SER A 8 -9.92 -6.11 2.20
CA SER A 8 -9.03 -4.95 2.17
C SER A 8 -7.76 -5.30 1.41
N VAL A 9 -7.35 -4.43 0.49
CA VAL A 9 -6.20 -4.63 -0.41
C VAL A 9 -5.14 -3.58 -0.11
N ALA A 10 -3.91 -4.03 0.12
CA ALA A 10 -2.74 -3.16 0.13
C ALA A 10 -2.05 -3.23 -1.24
N LEU A 11 -1.72 -2.07 -1.80
CA LEU A 11 -1.04 -1.92 -3.07
C LEU A 11 0.33 -1.27 -2.82
N LYS A 12 1.35 -1.73 -3.53
CA LYS A 12 2.67 -1.13 -3.63
C LYS A 12 2.94 -0.90 -5.12
N ALA A 13 3.36 0.29 -5.48
CA ALA A 13 3.74 0.64 -6.84
C ALA A 13 5.26 0.91 -6.89
N ASN A 14 5.72 1.46 -8.00
CA ASN A 14 7.07 1.98 -8.11
C ASN A 14 7.01 3.52 -8.14
N PHE A 15 7.18 4.15 -6.98
CA PHE A 15 7.37 5.60 -6.85
C PHE A 15 8.71 5.87 -6.16
N ASN A 16 9.80 5.44 -6.81
CA ASN A 16 11.15 5.54 -6.26
C ASN A 16 11.69 6.98 -6.25
N SER A 17 11.22 7.84 -7.16
CA SER A 17 11.47 9.28 -7.25
C SER A 17 10.23 10.01 -7.80
N ALA A 18 10.33 11.32 -8.00
CA ALA A 18 9.34 12.11 -8.73
C ALA A 18 9.52 12.09 -10.26
N ASP A 19 10.52 11.37 -10.77
CA ASP A 19 10.75 11.29 -12.22
C ASP A 19 9.59 10.55 -12.87
N PRO A 20 9.03 11.06 -13.99
CA PRO A 20 7.90 10.44 -14.64
C PRO A 20 8.28 9.06 -15.22
N PHE A 21 7.26 8.33 -15.67
CA PHE A 21 7.46 7.07 -16.40
C PHE A 21 8.54 7.24 -17.50
N PRO A 22 9.48 6.28 -17.64
CA PRO A 22 9.48 4.93 -17.05
C PRO A 22 10.14 4.78 -15.68
N ALA A 23 10.67 5.86 -15.09
CA ALA A 23 11.33 5.79 -13.77
C ALA A 23 10.33 5.46 -12.64
N SER A 24 9.10 5.96 -12.77
CA SER A 24 7.98 5.71 -11.86
C SER A 24 6.77 5.11 -12.57
N THR A 25 5.87 4.47 -11.81
CA THR A 25 4.58 3.99 -12.30
C THR A 25 3.79 5.15 -12.90
N HIS A 26 3.30 4.98 -14.13
CA HIS A 26 2.44 5.99 -14.74
C HIS A 26 1.11 6.10 -13.96
N PRO A 27 0.60 7.30 -13.64
CA PRO A 27 -0.65 7.47 -12.89
C PRO A 27 -1.84 6.72 -13.51
N ASP A 28 -1.92 6.63 -14.83
CA ASP A 28 -2.97 5.83 -15.51
C ASP A 28 -2.89 4.33 -15.25
N THR A 29 -1.68 3.77 -15.06
CA THR A 29 -1.52 2.37 -14.68
C THR A 29 -2.08 2.15 -13.27
N LEU A 30 -1.76 3.04 -12.33
CA LEU A 30 -2.30 2.99 -10.98
C LEU A 30 -3.84 3.12 -11.00
N ARG A 31 -4.37 4.08 -11.76
CA ARG A 31 -5.82 4.25 -11.96
C ARG A 31 -6.48 2.96 -12.44
N ALA A 32 -5.95 2.36 -13.50
CA ALA A 32 -6.51 1.13 -14.06
C ALA A 32 -6.52 -0.01 -13.03
N ILE A 33 -5.42 -0.20 -12.29
CA ILE A 33 -5.33 -1.23 -11.24
C ILE A 33 -6.34 -0.97 -10.12
N VAL A 34 -6.45 0.26 -9.63
CA VAL A 34 -7.42 0.63 -8.58
C VAL A 34 -8.84 0.37 -9.04
N THR A 35 -9.20 0.78 -10.26
CA THR A 35 -10.53 0.52 -10.83
C THR A 35 -10.83 -0.97 -10.91
N LEU A 36 -9.89 -1.79 -11.40
CA LEU A 36 -10.05 -3.24 -11.45
C LEU A 36 -10.22 -3.90 -10.07
N LEU A 37 -9.54 -3.38 -9.04
CA LEU A 37 -9.70 -3.85 -7.66
C LEU A 37 -11.08 -3.49 -7.09
N GLN A 38 -11.59 -2.29 -7.39
CA GLN A 38 -12.92 -1.85 -6.99
C GLN A 38 -14.01 -2.66 -7.67
N GLU A 39 -13.90 -2.89 -8.99
CA GLU A 39 -14.80 -3.74 -9.76
C GLU A 39 -14.82 -5.19 -9.25
N ALA A 40 -13.70 -5.67 -8.72
CA ALA A 40 -13.60 -6.98 -8.08
C ALA A 40 -14.22 -7.03 -6.66
N GLY A 41 -14.80 -5.93 -6.16
CA GLY A 41 -15.49 -5.87 -4.87
C GLY A 41 -14.60 -5.55 -3.66
N ALA A 42 -13.37 -5.05 -3.89
CA ALA A 42 -12.50 -4.64 -2.78
C ALA A 42 -13.18 -3.56 -1.93
N ARG A 43 -13.28 -3.81 -0.62
CA ARG A 43 -13.93 -2.89 0.34
C ARG A 43 -13.07 -1.67 0.62
N GLU A 44 -11.75 -1.86 0.67
CA GLU A 44 -10.78 -0.81 0.99
C GLU A 44 -9.50 -1.07 0.23
N ILE A 45 -8.93 -0.02 -0.37
CA ILE A 45 -7.65 -0.07 -1.08
C ILE A 45 -6.72 0.94 -0.42
N THR A 46 -5.53 0.50 -0.06
CA THR A 46 -4.47 1.35 0.50
C THR A 46 -3.21 1.22 -0.34
N LEU A 47 -2.76 2.32 -0.96
CA LEU A 47 -1.43 2.44 -1.53
C LEU A 47 -0.45 2.73 -0.39
N ALA A 48 0.46 1.81 -0.11
CA ALA A 48 1.49 1.97 0.89
C ALA A 48 2.84 2.14 0.20
N GLU A 49 3.47 3.28 0.39
CA GLU A 49 4.62 3.68 -0.42
C GLU A 49 5.81 4.23 0.34
N ARG A 50 6.97 4.04 -0.28
CA ARG A 50 8.28 4.52 0.16
C ARG A 50 9.18 4.70 -1.05
N SER A 51 9.74 5.89 -1.19
CA SER A 51 10.70 6.26 -2.22
C SER A 51 12.13 5.91 -1.79
N GLY A 52 12.97 5.51 -2.74
CA GLY A 52 14.42 5.38 -2.50
C GLY A 52 15.19 6.67 -2.74
N MET A 53 14.61 7.64 -3.47
CA MET A 53 15.22 8.93 -3.77
C MET A 53 14.28 10.08 -3.40
N GLY A 54 14.78 11.01 -2.60
CA GLY A 54 14.00 12.15 -2.12
C GLY A 54 12.98 11.78 -1.04
N ASP A 55 12.10 12.72 -0.74
CA ASP A 55 11.01 12.54 0.22
C ASP A 55 9.80 11.88 -0.46
N THR A 56 9.23 10.86 0.17
CA THR A 56 8.13 10.09 -0.40
C THR A 56 6.87 10.92 -0.58
N ARG A 57 6.54 11.78 0.39
CA ARG A 57 5.33 12.63 0.30
C ARG A 57 5.48 13.61 -0.85
N ASP A 58 6.61 14.29 -0.95
CA ASP A 58 6.88 15.24 -2.04
C ASP A 58 6.82 14.56 -3.41
N ASN A 59 7.37 13.34 -3.53
CA ASN A 59 7.33 12.59 -4.78
C ASN A 59 5.89 12.24 -5.20
N LEU A 60 5.08 11.74 -4.25
CA LEU A 60 3.69 11.39 -4.51
C LEU A 60 2.83 12.62 -4.83
N GLU A 61 3.11 13.76 -4.20
CA GLU A 61 2.47 15.05 -4.50
C GLU A 61 2.78 15.50 -5.93
N ARG A 62 4.07 15.53 -6.31
CA ARG A 62 4.51 15.93 -7.65
C ARG A 62 3.97 15.04 -8.76
N LEU A 63 3.81 13.75 -8.48
CA LEU A 63 3.23 12.78 -9.42
C LEU A 63 1.69 12.78 -9.42
N GLY A 64 1.05 13.61 -8.59
CA GLY A 64 -0.40 13.76 -8.53
C GLY A 64 -1.13 12.57 -7.91
N ILE A 65 -0.45 11.77 -7.08
CA ILE A 65 -1.00 10.52 -6.53
C ILE A 65 -2.02 10.79 -5.42
N PHE A 66 -1.84 11.84 -4.61
CA PHE A 66 -2.84 12.24 -3.61
C PHE A 66 -4.13 12.72 -4.27
N ALA A 67 -4.03 13.55 -5.32
CA ALA A 67 -5.21 13.96 -6.09
C ALA A 67 -5.93 12.77 -6.75
N LEU A 68 -5.17 11.79 -7.28
CA LEU A 68 -5.75 10.56 -7.82
C LEU A 68 -6.43 9.72 -6.73
N SER A 69 -5.84 9.66 -5.53
CA SER A 69 -6.39 9.02 -4.34
C SER A 69 -7.74 9.58 -3.94
N GLU A 70 -7.86 10.90 -3.86
CA GLU A 70 -9.13 11.57 -3.56
C GLU A 70 -10.17 11.27 -4.63
N LYS A 71 -9.78 11.36 -5.91
CA LYS A 71 -10.67 11.11 -7.05
C LYS A 71 -11.24 9.68 -7.07
N LEU A 72 -10.42 8.69 -6.71
CA LEU A 72 -10.80 7.27 -6.80
C LEU A 72 -11.21 6.67 -5.45
N GLY A 73 -11.02 7.39 -4.33
CA GLY A 73 -11.42 6.92 -3.00
C GLY A 73 -10.54 5.81 -2.43
N PHE A 74 -9.24 5.79 -2.74
CA PHE A 74 -8.26 4.90 -2.08
C PHE A 74 -7.37 5.68 -1.11
N LYS A 75 -6.81 5.00 -0.11
CA LYS A 75 -5.94 5.61 0.91
C LYS A 75 -4.49 5.61 0.44
N VAL A 76 -3.72 6.60 0.84
CA VAL A 76 -2.26 6.63 0.68
C VAL A 76 -1.62 6.62 2.06
N VAL A 77 -0.67 5.71 2.26
CA VAL A 77 0.18 5.64 3.46
C VAL A 77 1.61 5.90 3.00
N VAL A 78 2.21 6.97 3.52
CA VAL A 78 3.63 7.26 3.38
C VAL A 78 4.35 6.46 4.45
N LEU A 79 5.03 5.38 4.07
CA LEU A 79 5.62 4.44 5.03
C LEU A 79 6.77 5.06 5.83
N ASP A 80 7.46 6.07 5.31
CA ASP A 80 8.52 6.78 6.05
C ASP A 80 7.97 7.58 7.25
N GLU A 81 6.66 7.85 7.27
CA GLU A 81 5.98 8.60 8.34
C GLU A 81 5.29 7.68 9.36
N GLU A 82 5.24 6.37 9.11
CA GLU A 82 4.62 5.43 10.05
C GLU A 82 5.58 5.10 11.20
N PRO A 83 5.11 5.15 12.46
CA PRO A 83 5.94 4.85 13.62
C PRO A 83 6.38 3.37 13.61
N GLU A 84 7.54 3.08 14.20
CA GLU A 84 8.16 1.74 14.20
C GLU A 84 7.24 0.64 14.78
N ASP A 85 6.42 0.98 15.79
CA ASP A 85 5.46 0.07 16.41
C ASP A 85 4.32 -0.34 15.47
N ARG A 86 4.15 0.36 14.35
CA ARG A 86 3.23 0.03 13.26
C ARG A 86 3.89 -0.73 12.13
N TRP A 87 5.02 -1.39 12.34
CA TRP A 87 5.56 -2.35 11.37
C TRP A 87 5.24 -3.79 11.76
N ALA A 88 4.53 -4.50 10.88
CA ALA A 88 4.29 -5.92 11.00
C ALA A 88 5.36 -6.67 10.20
N HIS A 89 6.15 -7.50 10.88
CA HIS A 89 7.06 -8.42 10.22
C HIS A 89 6.29 -9.63 9.68
N ILE A 90 6.29 -9.79 8.36
CA ILE A 90 5.79 -11.00 7.71
C ILE A 90 6.95 -11.98 7.56
N GLY A 91 6.88 -13.07 8.30
CA GLY A 91 7.82 -14.19 8.18
C GLY A 91 7.74 -14.90 6.83
N ARG A 92 8.68 -15.81 6.57
CA ARG A 92 8.88 -16.45 5.26
C ARG A 92 7.67 -17.27 4.76
N GLY A 93 6.83 -17.79 5.66
CA GLY A 93 5.79 -18.78 5.35
C GLY A 93 4.74 -18.27 4.36
N GLY A 94 4.69 -18.86 3.17
CA GLY A 94 3.72 -18.52 2.12
C GLY A 94 4.06 -17.26 1.30
N THR A 95 5.29 -16.75 1.43
CA THR A 95 5.76 -15.59 0.64
C THR A 95 6.91 -15.99 -0.28
N HIS A 96 7.11 -15.24 -1.37
CA HIS A 96 8.25 -15.42 -2.28
C HIS A 96 9.54 -14.74 -1.77
N TRP A 97 9.52 -14.11 -0.59
CA TRP A 97 10.65 -13.34 -0.07
C TRP A 97 11.55 -14.20 0.83
N LEU A 98 12.81 -14.39 0.40
CA LEU A 98 13.78 -15.26 1.06
C LEU A 98 14.07 -14.89 2.52
N ARG A 99 13.83 -13.65 2.95
CA ARG A 99 14.04 -13.19 4.34
C ARG A 99 12.77 -12.65 5.02
N GLY A 100 11.59 -12.83 4.41
CA GLY A 100 10.39 -12.10 4.82
C GLY A 100 10.48 -10.61 4.48
N SER A 101 9.43 -9.86 4.81
CA SER A 101 9.34 -8.41 4.57
C SER A 101 8.56 -7.75 5.70
N SER A 102 8.86 -6.48 5.97
CA SER A 102 8.06 -5.65 6.87
C SER A 102 6.98 -4.93 6.07
N ILE A 103 5.77 -4.85 6.61
CA ILE A 103 4.66 -4.09 6.03
C ILE A 103 4.02 -3.26 7.15
N GLY A 104 3.54 -2.05 6.85
CA GLY A 104 2.80 -1.25 7.81
C GLY A 104 1.56 -1.99 8.33
N TRP A 105 1.29 -1.92 9.63
CA TRP A 105 0.13 -2.50 10.30
C TRP A 105 -1.18 -1.91 9.77
N SER A 106 -1.15 -0.65 9.32
CA SER A 106 -2.26 0.00 8.60
C SER A 106 -2.68 -0.77 7.34
N CYS A 107 -1.76 -1.57 6.75
CA CYS A 107 -1.99 -2.37 5.56
C CYS A 107 -2.44 -3.82 5.86
N THR A 108 -2.36 -4.30 7.11
CA THR A 108 -2.47 -5.73 7.40
C THR A 108 -3.75 -6.18 8.08
N ARG A 109 -4.77 -5.31 8.28
CA ARG A 109 -5.99 -5.59 9.08
C ARG A 109 -6.47 -7.05 8.98
N ARG A 110 -5.87 -7.92 9.79
CA ARG A 110 -6.35 -9.23 10.17
C ARG A 110 -6.97 -8.96 11.52
N GLY A 111 -8.26 -8.66 11.52
CA GLY A 111 -9.04 -8.61 12.74
C GLY A 111 -8.85 -9.96 13.44
N LYS A 112 -8.10 -9.96 14.53
CA LYS A 112 -8.17 -11.00 15.53
C LYS A 112 -8.10 -10.32 16.89
N HIS A 113 -9.28 -10.22 17.52
CA HIS A 113 -9.41 -10.33 18.96
C HIS A 113 -8.56 -11.52 19.42
N TRP A 114 -7.46 -11.24 20.10
CA TRP A 114 -6.87 -12.18 21.06
C TRP A 114 -6.36 -11.34 22.21
N GLY A 115 -7.18 -11.25 23.26
CA GLY A 115 -6.62 -11.10 24.58
C GLY A 115 -5.80 -12.35 24.87
N TRP A 116 -4.56 -12.16 25.29
CA TRP A 116 -3.87 -13.14 26.10
C TRP A 116 -3.71 -12.57 27.50
N PRO A 117 -4.05 -13.34 28.55
CA PRO A 117 -3.96 -12.90 29.92
C PRO A 117 -2.49 -12.79 30.36
N ARG A 118 -2.30 -11.95 31.38
CA ARG A 118 -1.04 -11.51 32.00
C ARG A 118 -0.08 -12.65 32.37
N SER A 119 1.18 -12.27 32.52
CA SER A 119 1.94 -12.53 33.76
C SER A 119 2.55 -11.21 34.23
#